data_AF-A0AAD6TIW6-F1
#
_entry.id   AF-A0AAD6TIW6-F1
#
_cell.length_a   1.000
_cell.length_b   1.000
_cell.length_c   1.000
_cell.angle_alpha   90.00
_cell.angle_beta   90.00
_cell.angle_gamma   90.00
#
_symmetry.space_group_name_H-M   'P 1'
#
loop_
_entity.id
_entity.type
_entity.pdbx_description
1 polymer ?
#
loop_
_entity_poly.entity_id
_entity_poly.type
_entity_poly.pdbx_seq_one_letter_code
_entity_poly.pdbx_strand_id
1 'polypeptide(L)'
;MSKSLGLSRPLPPPEAERLAYLDRLKFFLLTAPSRWDVDAITLTPHPAINRFLLPTQEYVSCVLWNGLYHITGTDIIRALVSRFDAFGRPVRNLKKFEEGVFMDLRALKPGADACLEEPKSPFLELLFRYQCIRTQTKQKVYYWFSVAHDRLFLDALGRDLKREKMGLEPSTQIVGEPALSFVYDGKKSLDGYGLSSAGTF
;
A
#
# COMPACT_ATOMS: atom_id res chain seq x y z
N MET A 1 -23.79 -9.33 -7.36
CA MET A 1 -23.25 -10.22 -8.41
C MET A 1 -21.77 -9.91 -8.56
N SER A 2 -20.91 -10.86 -8.18
CA SER A 2 -19.44 -10.73 -8.24
C SER A 2 -19.01 -10.49 -9.70
N LYS A 3 -18.43 -9.32 -9.99
CA LYS A 3 -17.71 -9.13 -11.26
C LYS A 3 -16.50 -10.05 -11.21
N SER A 4 -16.53 -11.14 -11.97
CA SER A 4 -15.40 -12.06 -12.03
C SER A 4 -14.16 -11.29 -12.46
N LEU A 5 -13.06 -11.46 -11.73
CA LEU A 5 -11.74 -10.89 -12.00
C LEU A 5 -11.11 -11.40 -13.31
N GLY A 6 -11.91 -11.91 -14.27
CA GLY A 6 -11.42 -12.57 -15.47
C GLY A 6 -10.55 -13.81 -15.16
N LEU A 7 -10.83 -14.49 -14.05
CA LEU A 7 -10.01 -15.60 -13.55
C LEU A 7 -10.03 -16.78 -14.54
N SER A 8 -8.86 -17.36 -14.80
CA SER A 8 -8.72 -18.56 -15.63
C SER A 8 -9.28 -19.82 -14.97
N ARG A 9 -9.35 -19.83 -13.64
CA ARG A 9 -9.85 -20.94 -12.83
C ARG A 9 -10.50 -20.47 -11.52
N PRO A 10 -11.30 -21.31 -10.85
CA PRO A 10 -11.71 -21.06 -9.47
C PRO A 10 -10.50 -20.87 -8.54
N LEU A 11 -10.66 -20.02 -7.52
CA LEU A 11 -9.62 -19.79 -6.53
C LEU A 11 -9.66 -20.90 -5.47
N PRO A 12 -8.56 -21.62 -5.21
CA PRO A 12 -8.44 -22.48 -4.05
C PRO A 12 -8.51 -21.63 -2.77
N PRO A 13 -8.84 -22.24 -1.61
CA PRO A 13 -9.04 -21.50 -0.36
C PRO A 13 -7.90 -20.53 0.01
N PRO A 14 -6.60 -20.89 -0.13
CA PRO A 14 -5.51 -19.97 0.19
C PRO A 14 -5.43 -18.73 -0.72
N GLU A 15 -5.90 -18.81 -1.97
CA GLU A 15 -5.97 -17.66 -2.87
C GLU A 15 -7.17 -16.77 -2.54
N ALA A 16 -8.30 -17.38 -2.18
CA ALA A 16 -9.48 -16.64 -1.72
C ALA A 16 -9.20 -15.86 -0.43
N GLU A 17 -8.48 -16.46 0.52
CA GLU A 17 -8.08 -15.79 1.77
C GLU A 17 -7.15 -14.60 1.52
N ARG A 18 -6.18 -14.75 0.60
CA ARG A 18 -5.30 -13.66 0.19
C ARG A 18 -6.06 -12.50 -0.43
N LEU A 19 -7.06 -12.79 -1.27
CA LEU A 19 -7.91 -11.74 -1.84
C LEU A 19 -8.80 -11.05 -0.80
N ALA A 20 -9.42 -11.81 0.11
CA ALA A 20 -10.20 -11.24 1.20
C ALA A 20 -9.32 -10.36 2.12
N TYR A 21 -8.06 -10.75 2.32
CA TYR A 21 -7.08 -9.91 2.98
C TYR A 21 -6.75 -8.63 2.19
N LEU A 22 -6.52 -8.74 0.88
CA LEU A 22 -6.27 -7.60 0.00
C LEU A 22 -7.41 -6.57 0.07
N ASP A 23 -8.66 -7.03 0.08
CA ASP A 23 -9.83 -6.15 0.18
C ASP A 23 -9.91 -5.44 1.53
N ARG A 24 -9.59 -6.13 2.64
CA ARG A 24 -9.49 -5.51 3.96
C ARG A 24 -8.39 -4.44 4.03
N LEU A 25 -7.22 -4.70 3.43
CA LEU A 25 -6.14 -3.73 3.38
C LEU A 25 -6.51 -2.50 2.53
N LYS A 26 -7.16 -2.69 1.37
CA LYS A 26 -7.67 -1.58 0.55
C LYS A 26 -8.70 -0.76 1.31
N PHE A 27 -9.63 -1.43 1.98
CA PHE A 27 -10.64 -0.79 2.81
C PHE A 27 -10.01 0.07 3.92
N PHE A 28 -8.98 -0.46 4.59
CA PHE A 28 -8.21 0.31 5.57
C PHE A 28 -7.54 1.53 4.93
N LEU A 29 -6.83 1.37 3.81
CA LEU A 29 -6.17 2.48 3.13
C LEU A 29 -7.15 3.61 2.73
N LEU A 30 -8.39 3.24 2.38
CA LEU A 30 -9.45 4.17 2.02
C LEU A 30 -10.05 4.90 3.25
N THR A 31 -10.16 4.23 4.39
CA THR A 31 -11.00 4.69 5.51
C THR A 31 -10.25 5.01 6.80
N ALA A 32 -8.95 4.71 6.88
CA ALA A 32 -8.19 4.87 8.13
C ALA A 32 -8.26 6.28 8.76
N PRO A 33 -8.21 7.40 7.99
CA PRO A 33 -8.39 8.74 8.52
C PRO A 33 -9.74 8.99 9.21
N SER A 34 -10.81 8.38 8.68
CA SER A 34 -12.18 8.59 9.16
C SER A 34 -12.58 7.62 10.28
N ARG A 35 -11.82 6.55 10.47
CA ARG A 35 -12.08 5.50 11.46
C ARG A 35 -11.06 5.54 12.59
N TRP A 36 -11.07 6.63 13.34
CA TRP A 36 -10.51 6.66 14.70
C TRP A 36 -11.54 6.02 15.62
N ASP A 37 -11.57 4.70 15.60
CA ASP A 37 -12.56 3.94 16.36
C ASP A 37 -12.37 4.21 17.86
N VAL A 38 -13.39 4.82 18.48
CA VAL A 38 -13.39 5.19 19.90
C VAL A 38 -13.31 3.96 20.79
N ASP A 39 -13.80 2.80 20.30
CA ASP A 39 -13.69 1.52 21.01
C ASP A 39 -12.33 0.85 20.77
N ALA A 40 -11.65 1.16 19.66
CA ALA A 40 -10.29 0.72 19.38
C ALA A 40 -9.22 1.45 20.21
N ILE A 41 -9.57 2.42 21.05
CA ILE A 41 -8.65 3.01 22.05
C ILE A 41 -8.06 1.91 22.96
N THR A 42 -8.77 0.79 23.14
CA THR A 42 -8.28 -0.37 23.91
C THR A 42 -7.31 -1.29 23.15
N LEU A 43 -7.29 -1.24 21.81
CA LEU A 43 -6.48 -2.11 20.94
C LEU A 43 -5.36 -1.35 20.20
N THR A 44 -5.50 -0.04 20.08
CA THR A 44 -4.49 0.83 19.46
C THR A 44 -3.42 1.20 20.48
N PRO A 45 -2.13 1.11 20.12
CA PRO A 45 -1.05 1.34 21.07
C PRO A 45 -0.82 2.83 21.36
N HIS A 46 -1.56 3.73 20.68
CA HIS A 46 -1.52 5.18 20.87
C HIS A 46 -2.79 5.84 20.30
N PRO A 47 -3.40 6.83 20.99
CA PRO A 47 -4.64 7.48 20.53
C PRO A 47 -4.50 8.21 19.19
N ALA A 48 -3.27 8.52 18.77
CA ALA A 48 -2.98 9.18 17.50
C ALA A 48 -2.59 8.21 16.36
N ILE A 49 -2.75 6.90 16.54
CA ILE A 49 -2.28 5.89 15.58
C ILE A 49 -3.39 4.85 15.32
N ASN A 50 -3.85 4.78 14.08
CA ASN A 50 -4.72 3.72 13.57
C ASN A 50 -3.89 2.75 12.71
N ARG A 51 -3.95 1.44 12.97
CA ARG A 51 -3.04 0.46 12.33
C ARG A 51 -3.78 -0.75 11.76
N PHE A 52 -3.20 -1.30 10.71
CA PHE A 52 -3.60 -2.54 10.09
C PHE A 52 -2.46 -3.55 10.17
N LEU A 53 -2.73 -4.75 10.71
CA LEU A 53 -1.75 -5.83 10.85
C LEU A 53 -1.61 -6.59 9.52
N LEU A 54 -0.37 -6.71 9.05
CA LEU A 54 0.01 -7.48 7.87
C LEU A 54 0.36 -8.94 8.24
N PRO A 55 0.26 -9.89 7.30
CA PRO A 55 0.67 -11.29 7.50
C PRO A 55 2.14 -11.43 7.92
N THR A 56 2.99 -10.46 7.56
CA THR A 56 4.40 -10.38 7.96
C THR A 56 4.61 -10.02 9.43
N GLN A 57 3.53 -9.84 10.20
CA GLN A 57 3.55 -9.34 11.58
C GLN A 57 4.06 -7.89 11.70
N GLU A 58 4.08 -7.16 10.59
CA GLU A 58 4.30 -5.71 10.54
C GLU A 58 2.96 -4.97 10.44
N TYR A 59 2.99 -3.66 10.59
CA TYR A 59 1.79 -2.82 10.48
C TYR A 59 1.91 -1.79 9.37
N VAL A 60 0.76 -1.41 8.82
CA VAL A 60 0.58 -0.15 8.07
C VAL A 60 -0.18 0.80 8.99
N SER A 61 0.33 2.01 9.17
CA SER A 61 -0.16 2.94 10.20
C SER A 61 -0.59 4.26 9.59
N CYS A 62 -1.81 4.70 9.91
CA CYS A 62 -2.28 6.05 9.73
C CYS A 62 -2.02 6.84 11.02
N VAL A 63 -1.26 7.93 10.93
CA VAL A 63 -0.83 8.68 12.10
C VAL A 63 -1.40 10.09 12.07
N LEU A 64 -2.19 10.44 13.09
CA LEU A 64 -2.69 11.80 13.29
C LEU A 64 -1.61 12.62 14.00
N TRP A 65 -1.18 13.71 13.38
CA TRP A 65 -0.18 14.61 13.93
C TRP A 65 -0.49 16.04 13.50
N ASN A 66 -0.49 17.00 14.43
CA ASN A 66 -0.81 18.40 14.16
C ASN A 66 -2.09 18.62 13.32
N GLY A 67 -3.13 17.82 13.58
CA GLY A 67 -4.43 17.92 12.87
C GLY A 67 -4.44 17.33 11.45
N LEU A 68 -3.35 16.72 11.00
CA LEU A 68 -3.25 16.08 9.68
C LEU A 68 -2.94 14.59 9.81
N TYR A 69 -3.39 13.81 8.84
CA TYR A 69 -3.14 12.38 8.76
C TYR A 69 -1.93 12.07 7.89
N HIS A 70 -1.10 11.14 8.35
CA HIS A 70 0.19 10.86 7.76
C HIS A 70 0.39 9.37 7.50
N ILE A 71 1.21 9.07 6.49
CA ILE A 71 1.77 7.74 6.21
C ILE A 71 3.26 7.86 5.88
N THR A 72 4.05 6.90 6.36
CA THR A 72 5.50 6.90 6.13
C THR A 72 5.85 6.18 4.82
N GLY A 73 7.01 6.48 4.24
CA GLY A 73 7.52 5.73 3.10
C GLY A 73 7.64 4.23 3.39
N THR A 74 8.05 3.86 4.60
CA THR A 74 8.13 2.46 5.04
C THR A 74 6.77 1.77 4.99
N ASP A 75 5.71 2.40 5.52
CA ASP A 75 4.37 1.80 5.56
C ASP A 75 3.73 1.76 4.16
N ILE A 76 4.05 2.72 3.27
CA ILE A 76 3.67 2.65 1.85
C ILE A 76 4.30 1.41 1.18
N ILE A 77 5.59 1.17 1.38
CA ILE A 77 6.28 -0.01 0.81
C ILE A 77 5.67 -1.30 1.36
N ARG A 78 5.45 -1.40 2.68
CA ARG A 78 4.82 -2.57 3.31
C ARG A 78 3.43 -2.86 2.76
N ALA A 79 2.61 -1.82 2.59
CA ALA A 79 1.29 -1.94 1.99
C ALA A 79 1.38 -2.46 0.55
N LEU A 80 2.26 -1.89 -0.27
CA LEU A 80 2.45 -2.31 -1.65
C LEU A 80 2.96 -3.75 -1.75
N VAL A 81 4.02 -4.12 -1.02
CA VAL A 81 4.56 -5.49 -1.00
C VAL A 81 3.46 -6.49 -0.63
N SER A 82 2.68 -6.19 0.41
CA SER A 82 1.56 -7.05 0.85
C SER A 82 0.47 -7.14 -0.22
N ARG A 83 0.17 -6.05 -0.93
CA ARG A 83 -0.78 -6.06 -2.04
C ARG A 83 -0.29 -6.92 -3.20
N PHE A 84 0.98 -6.82 -3.56
CA PHE A 84 1.59 -7.62 -4.64
C PHE A 84 1.59 -9.12 -4.29
N ASP A 85 1.91 -9.48 -3.06
CA ASP A 85 1.86 -10.87 -2.59
C ASP A 85 0.44 -11.44 -2.63
N ALA A 86 -0.52 -10.70 -2.08
CA ALA A 86 -1.93 -11.08 -2.08
C ALA A 86 -2.56 -11.11 -3.48
N PHE A 87 -2.07 -10.29 -4.40
CA PHE A 87 -2.44 -10.28 -5.82
C PHE A 87 -1.86 -11.47 -6.59
N GLY A 88 -0.99 -12.29 -5.99
CA GLY A 88 -0.37 -13.44 -6.65
C GLY A 88 0.88 -13.08 -7.46
N ARG A 89 1.50 -11.92 -7.16
CA ARG A 89 2.70 -11.42 -7.85
C ARG A 89 3.77 -10.89 -6.86
N PRO A 90 4.37 -11.74 -6.02
CA PRO A 90 5.30 -11.30 -4.98
C PRO A 90 6.50 -10.51 -5.52
N VAL A 91 6.99 -9.58 -4.70
CA VAL A 91 8.22 -8.81 -4.97
C VAL A 91 9.43 -9.71 -4.75
N ARG A 92 10.25 -9.91 -5.78
CA ARG A 92 11.49 -10.70 -5.74
C ARG A 92 12.74 -9.85 -5.58
N ASN A 93 12.70 -8.61 -6.08
CA ASN A 93 13.79 -7.65 -5.93
C ASN A 93 13.30 -6.41 -5.18
N LEU A 94 13.34 -6.48 -3.84
CA LEU A 94 12.81 -5.44 -2.96
C LEU A 94 13.50 -4.08 -3.19
N LYS A 95 14.82 -4.06 -3.33
CA LYS A 95 15.57 -2.81 -3.53
C LYS A 95 15.11 -2.06 -4.78
N LYS A 96 14.99 -2.76 -5.90
CA LYS A 96 14.54 -2.18 -7.18
C LYS A 96 13.07 -1.74 -7.12
N PHE A 97 12.25 -2.50 -6.41
CA PHE A 97 10.85 -2.15 -6.17
C PHE A 97 10.73 -0.85 -5.38
N GLU A 98 11.47 -0.74 -4.27
CA GLU A 98 11.55 0.46 -3.43
C GLU A 98 12.02 1.68 -4.24
N GLU A 99 13.10 1.55 -5.03
CA GLU A 99 13.60 2.63 -5.90
C GLU A 99 12.51 3.12 -6.88
N GLY A 100 11.74 2.21 -7.47
CA GLY A 100 10.63 2.54 -8.35
C GLY A 100 9.50 3.28 -7.65
N VAL A 101 9.08 2.81 -6.47
CA VAL A 101 8.02 3.48 -5.68
C VAL A 101 8.48 4.85 -5.19
N PHE A 102 9.73 4.99 -4.72
CA PHE A 102 10.26 6.28 -4.30
C PHE A 102 10.40 7.27 -5.46
N MET A 103 10.60 6.77 -6.69
CA MET A 103 10.55 7.60 -7.89
C MET A 103 9.15 8.18 -8.12
N ASP A 104 8.11 7.38 -7.96
CA ASP A 104 6.72 7.84 -8.10
C ASP A 104 6.36 8.87 -7.01
N LEU A 105 6.78 8.61 -5.76
CA LEU A 105 6.57 9.50 -4.62
C LEU A 105 7.37 10.81 -4.68
N ARG A 106 8.29 10.94 -5.64
CA ARG A 106 9.10 12.16 -5.82
C ARG A 106 8.25 13.37 -6.20
N ALA A 107 7.13 13.15 -6.88
CA ALA A 107 6.22 14.21 -7.31
C ALA A 107 5.54 14.94 -6.14
N LEU A 108 5.36 14.25 -5.00
CA LEU A 108 4.76 14.81 -3.79
C LEU A 108 5.75 15.76 -3.11
N LYS A 109 5.43 17.04 -2.94
CA LYS A 109 6.41 18.04 -2.46
C LYS A 109 6.32 18.27 -0.95
N PRO A 110 7.45 18.43 -0.24
CA PRO A 110 7.43 18.91 1.14
C PRO A 110 6.69 20.24 1.27
N GLY A 111 5.90 20.40 2.33
CA GLY A 111 5.05 21.56 2.60
C GLY A 111 3.67 21.50 1.95
N ALA A 112 3.52 20.79 0.82
CA ALA A 112 2.23 20.64 0.12
C ALA A 112 1.62 19.24 0.32
N ASP A 113 2.43 18.19 0.16
CA ASP A 113 2.00 16.80 0.15
C ASP A 113 2.65 15.94 1.23
N ALA A 114 3.65 16.51 1.91
CA ALA A 114 4.47 15.81 2.89
C ALA A 114 5.11 16.79 3.87
N CYS A 115 5.43 16.30 5.06
CA CYS A 115 6.34 16.93 6.00
C CYS A 115 7.77 16.41 5.76
N LEU A 116 8.74 17.27 5.99
CA LEU A 116 10.15 16.89 6.01
C LEU A 116 10.65 17.01 7.44
N GLU A 117 10.71 15.88 8.12
CA GLU A 117 11.02 15.82 9.55
C GLU A 117 12.52 15.62 9.77
N GLU A 118 13.10 16.46 10.62
CA GLU A 118 14.51 16.40 11.00
C GLU A 118 14.74 15.35 12.09
N PRO A 119 15.93 14.71 12.15
CA PRO A 119 16.28 13.76 13.20
C PRO A 119 15.93 14.28 14.59
N LYS A 120 15.42 13.38 15.45
CA LYS A 120 15.01 13.67 16.84
C LYS A 120 13.81 14.62 16.98
N SER A 121 13.06 14.91 15.91
CA SER A 121 11.78 15.60 16.08
C SER A 121 10.82 14.72 16.92
N PRO A 122 9.93 15.32 17.74
CA PRO A 122 8.96 14.55 18.52
C PRO A 122 8.09 13.65 17.64
N PHE A 123 7.82 14.08 16.41
CA PHE A 123 7.06 13.28 15.45
C PHE A 123 7.86 12.05 14.99
N LEU A 124 9.15 12.19 14.67
CA LEU A 124 9.97 11.03 14.30
C LEU A 124 10.23 10.08 15.45
N GLU A 125 10.35 10.59 16.68
CA GLU A 125 10.43 9.74 17.86
C GLU A 125 9.18 8.89 18.03
N LEU A 126 7.99 9.48 17.84
CA LEU A 126 6.72 8.75 17.83
C LEU A 126 6.71 7.68 16.71
N LEU A 127 7.02 8.08 15.48
CA LEU A 127 7.02 7.16 14.33
C LEU A 127 8.01 6.00 14.52
N PHE A 128 9.19 6.25 15.06
CA PHE A 128 10.19 5.22 15.34
C PHE A 128 9.76 4.29 16.48
N ARG A 129 9.26 4.86 17.60
CA ARG A 129 8.75 4.09 18.74
C ARG A 129 7.69 3.08 18.32
N TYR A 130 6.78 3.49 17.44
CA TYR A 130 5.72 2.62 16.95
C TYR A 130 6.09 1.90 15.65
N GLN A 131 7.36 1.82 15.27
CA GLN A 131 7.85 1.04 14.12
C GLN A 131 7.24 1.45 12.76
N CYS A 132 6.79 2.70 12.63
CA CYS A 132 6.33 3.28 11.36
C CYS A 132 7.52 3.65 10.46
N ILE A 133 8.73 3.80 11.02
CA ILE A 133 9.99 4.03 10.30
C ILE A 133 11.09 3.14 10.89
N ARG A 134 12.13 2.86 10.10
CA ARG A 134 13.27 2.00 10.51
C ARG A 134 14.44 2.79 11.10
N THR A 135 14.55 4.07 10.81
CA THR A 135 15.65 4.93 11.24
C THR A 135 15.12 6.30 11.66
N GLN A 136 15.80 6.95 12.60
CA GLN A 136 15.51 8.34 13.00
C GLN A 136 16.35 9.36 12.22
N THR A 137 16.75 9.00 11.00
CA THR A 137 17.32 9.96 10.04
C THR A 137 16.22 10.89 9.54
N LYS A 138 16.60 11.96 8.83
CA LYS A 138 15.65 12.85 8.17
C LYS A 138 14.67 12.03 7.32
N GLN A 139 13.37 12.21 7.55
CA GLN A 139 12.33 11.47 6.82
C GLN A 139 11.41 12.44 6.10
N LYS A 140 10.99 12.02 4.91
CA LYS A 140 9.83 12.61 4.24
C LYS A 140 8.61 11.78 4.63
N VAL A 141 7.68 12.39 5.36
CA VAL A 141 6.45 11.77 5.85
C VAL A 141 5.29 12.36 5.05
N TYR A 142 4.50 11.52 4.39
CA TYR A 142 3.50 11.97 3.42
C TYR A 142 2.16 12.25 4.11
N TYR A 143 1.44 13.26 3.64
CA TYR A 143 0.03 13.42 4.01
C TYR A 143 -0.76 12.28 3.38
N TRP A 144 -1.59 11.64 4.20
CA TRP A 144 -2.35 10.46 3.81
C TRP A 144 -3.13 10.66 2.51
N PHE A 145 -3.86 11.78 2.43
CA PHE A 145 -4.71 12.10 1.28
C PHE A 145 -3.94 12.51 0.01
N SER A 146 -2.67 12.90 0.14
CA SER A 146 -1.81 13.20 -1.03
C SER A 146 -1.27 11.93 -1.68
N VAL A 147 -1.31 10.79 -0.98
CA VAL A 147 -0.82 9.51 -1.49
C VAL A 147 -1.96 8.77 -2.19
N ALA A 148 -1.95 8.74 -3.52
CA ALA A 148 -2.87 7.91 -4.29
C ALA A 148 -2.47 6.42 -4.23
N HIS A 149 -2.75 5.76 -3.12
CA HIS A 149 -2.31 4.38 -2.80
C HIS A 149 -2.57 3.37 -3.92
N ASP A 150 -3.74 3.46 -4.51
CA ASP A 150 -4.22 2.61 -5.58
C ASP A 150 -3.50 2.89 -6.90
N ARG A 151 -3.25 4.16 -7.19
CA ARG A 151 -2.47 4.57 -8.36
C ARG A 151 -1.02 4.12 -8.25
N LEU A 152 -0.41 4.23 -7.07
CA LEU A 152 0.95 3.73 -6.82
C LEU A 152 1.08 2.22 -7.08
N PHE A 153 0.07 1.43 -6.69
CA PHE A 153 0.06 0.01 -7.01
C PHE A 153 0.03 -0.23 -8.52
N LEU A 154 -0.83 0.48 -9.25
CA LEU A 154 -0.90 0.37 -10.71
C LEU A 154 0.39 0.83 -11.40
N ASP A 155 0.98 1.95 -10.98
CA ASP A 155 2.20 2.48 -11.59
C ASP A 155 3.37 1.50 -11.37
N ALA A 156 3.46 0.90 -10.18
CA ALA A 156 4.43 -0.17 -9.90
C ALA A 156 4.19 -1.42 -10.75
N LEU A 157 2.93 -1.87 -10.89
CA LEU A 157 2.58 -3.05 -11.69
C LEU A 157 2.86 -2.79 -13.18
N GLY A 158 2.40 -1.65 -13.70
CA GLY A 158 2.59 -1.25 -15.10
C GLY A 158 4.07 -1.10 -15.45
N ARG A 159 4.91 -0.64 -14.52
CA ARG A 159 6.37 -0.61 -14.69
C ARG A 159 6.94 -2.00 -14.91
N ASP A 160 6.57 -2.96 -14.06
CA ASP A 160 7.08 -4.33 -14.18
C ASP A 160 6.57 -5.03 -15.44
N LEU A 161 5.30 -4.85 -15.80
CA LEU A 161 4.74 -5.41 -17.05
C LEU A 161 5.41 -4.81 -18.29
N LYS A 162 5.74 -3.51 -18.27
CA LYS A 162 6.51 -2.87 -19.35
C LYS A 162 7.91 -3.47 -19.46
N ARG A 163 8.57 -3.76 -18.33
CA ARG A 163 9.90 -4.40 -18.33
C ARG A 163 9.84 -5.81 -18.90
N GLU A 164 8.87 -6.63 -18.49
CA GLU A 164 8.66 -7.98 -19.04
C GLU A 164 8.47 -7.95 -20.56
N LYS A 165 7.64 -7.03 -21.06
CA LYS A 165 7.42 -6.86 -22.50
C LYS A 165 8.70 -6.47 -23.26
N MET A 166 9.61 -5.76 -22.60
CA MET A 166 10.90 -5.37 -23.16
C MET A 166 12.00 -6.45 -22.96
N GLY A 167 11.67 -7.63 -22.42
CA GLY A 167 12.65 -8.67 -22.08
C GLY A 167 13.58 -8.29 -20.93
N LEU A 168 13.22 -7.28 -20.14
CA LEU A 168 13.99 -6.84 -18.98
C LEU A 168 13.46 -7.49 -17.71
N GLU A 169 14.36 -7.83 -16.79
CA GLU A 169 13.99 -8.46 -15.51
C GLU A 169 13.09 -7.51 -14.67
N PRO A 170 11.84 -7.91 -14.32
CA PRO A 170 10.95 -7.15 -13.44
C PRO A 170 11.38 -7.23 -11.98
N SER A 171 10.77 -6.43 -11.09
CA SER A 171 10.99 -6.53 -9.65
C SER A 171 10.05 -7.54 -8.96
N THR A 172 8.97 -7.93 -9.61
CA THR A 172 7.93 -8.85 -9.14
C THR A 172 7.72 -10.00 -10.12
N GLN A 173 7.22 -11.13 -9.62
CA GLN A 173 7.03 -12.35 -10.42
C GLN A 173 5.64 -12.94 -10.18
N ILE A 174 4.98 -13.39 -11.24
CA ILE A 174 3.68 -14.08 -11.16
C ILE A 174 3.87 -15.46 -10.51
N VAL A 175 3.06 -15.76 -9.49
CA VAL A 175 3.01 -17.07 -8.83
C VAL A 175 1.60 -17.64 -8.68
N GLY A 176 0.55 -16.84 -8.92
CA GLY A 176 -0.83 -17.29 -8.79
C GLY A 176 -1.85 -16.28 -9.27
N GLU A 177 -3.11 -16.58 -9.01
CA GLU A 177 -4.23 -15.68 -9.35
C GLU A 177 -4.40 -14.57 -8.29
N PRO A 178 -4.94 -13.40 -8.67
CA PRO A 178 -5.40 -13.01 -10.01
C PRO A 178 -4.27 -12.56 -10.97
N ALA A 179 -3.03 -12.41 -10.50
CA ALA A 179 -1.93 -11.91 -11.35
C ALA A 179 -1.68 -12.74 -12.62
N LEU A 180 -1.91 -14.05 -12.56
CA LEU A 180 -1.74 -14.96 -13.70
C LEU A 180 -2.71 -14.64 -14.85
N SER A 181 -3.99 -14.40 -14.53
CA SER A 181 -5.01 -14.08 -15.52
C SER A 181 -5.13 -12.58 -15.81
N PHE A 182 -4.36 -11.75 -15.11
CA PHE A 182 -4.48 -10.30 -15.22
C PHE A 182 -3.98 -9.79 -16.57
N VAL A 183 -4.89 -9.20 -17.34
CA VAL A 183 -4.57 -8.53 -18.61
C VAL A 183 -4.52 -7.03 -18.38
N TYR A 184 -3.33 -6.44 -18.40
CA TYR A 184 -3.15 -5.00 -18.26
C TYR A 184 -3.48 -4.23 -19.54
N ASP A 185 -4.47 -3.37 -19.45
CA ASP A 185 -4.81 -2.31 -20.39
C ASP A 185 -4.36 -0.94 -19.84
N GLY A 186 -3.23 -0.43 -20.36
CA GLY A 186 -2.67 0.85 -19.92
C GLY A 186 -3.57 2.08 -20.11
N LYS A 187 -4.77 1.93 -20.69
CA LYS A 187 -5.79 2.98 -20.83
C LYS A 187 -6.93 2.89 -19.80
N LYS A 188 -7.04 1.82 -19.02
CA LYS A 188 -8.12 1.62 -18.03
C LYS A 188 -7.75 2.11 -16.61
N SER A 189 -8.71 2.72 -15.91
CA SER A 189 -8.64 2.96 -14.46
C SER A 189 -8.85 1.66 -13.66
N LEU A 190 -8.55 1.66 -12.35
CA LEU A 190 -8.75 0.52 -11.44
C LEU A 190 -10.18 -0.04 -11.46
N ASP A 191 -11.18 0.82 -11.66
CA ASP A 191 -12.59 0.44 -11.77
C ASP A 191 -12.85 -0.46 -12.99
N GLY A 192 -12.04 -0.30 -14.04
CA GLY A 192 -12.07 -1.13 -15.24
C GLY A 192 -11.50 -2.54 -15.07
N TYR A 193 -10.83 -2.81 -13.94
CA TYR A 193 -10.20 -4.12 -13.64
C TYR A 193 -10.93 -4.94 -12.59
N GLY A 194 -12.01 -4.42 -12.00
CA GLY A 194 -12.67 -5.08 -10.87
C GLY A 194 -11.77 -5.17 -9.61
N LEU A 195 -10.70 -4.38 -9.57
CA LEU A 195 -9.76 -4.31 -8.44
C LEU A 195 -10.05 -3.12 -7.52
N SER A 196 -10.98 -2.23 -7.88
CA SER A 196 -11.54 -1.18 -7.04
C SER A 196 -12.71 -1.71 -6.20
N SER A 197 -12.69 -1.49 -4.90
CA SER A 197 -13.87 -1.65 -4.04
C SER A 197 -14.75 -0.39 -4.08
N ALA A 198 -15.06 0.12 -5.27
CA ALA A 198 -16.05 1.18 -5.47
C ALA A 198 -17.31 0.57 -6.08
N GLY A 199 -18.13 -0.07 -5.25
CA GLY A 199 -19.33 -0.73 -5.74
C GLY A 199 -20.15 -1.47 -4.70
N THR A 200 -20.26 -0.95 -3.47
CA THR A 200 -21.43 -1.23 -2.59
C THR A 200 -21.52 -0.13 -1.53
N PHE A 201 -22.22 0.95 -1.87
CA PHE A 201 -23.09 1.64 -0.93
C PHE A 201 -24.50 1.55 -1.50
#